data_AF-A0A531JCW1-F1
#
_entry.id   AF-A0A531JCW1-F1
#
_cell.length_a   1.000
_cell.length_b   1.000
_cell.length_c   1.000
_cell.angle_alpha   90.00
_cell.angle_beta   90.00
_cell.angle_gamma   90.00
#
_symmetry.space_group_name_H-M   'P 1'
#
loop_
_entity.id
_entity.type
_entity.pdbx_description
1 polymer ?
#
loop_
_entity_poly.entity_id
_entity_poly.type
_entity_poly.pdbx_seq_one_letter_code
_entity_poly.pdbx_strand_id
1 'polypeptide(L)' 'ANRVGVVAAGNFSITATLMKRFALMAAKYVPDVEVIDYASARKPDAPSGTARELAEGANRVGVVAAGNFSITATL' A
#
# COMPACT_ATOMS: atom_id res chain seq x y z
N ALA A 1 29.11 -6.93 -19.36
CA ALA A 1 27.92 -6.45 -18.63
C ALA A 1 27.58 -5.06 -19.12
N ASN A 2 26.36 -4.83 -19.64
CA ASN A 2 25.95 -3.52 -20.13
C ASN A 2 25.81 -2.55 -18.95
N ARG A 3 26.56 -1.45 -18.96
CA ARG A 3 26.58 -0.41 -17.91
C ARG A 3 25.35 0.51 -18.02
N VAL A 4 24.16 -0.03 -17.82
CA VAL A 4 22.90 0.73 -17.85
C VAL A 4 22.15 0.59 -16.54
N GLY A 5 21.58 1.70 -16.05
CA GLY A 5 20.73 1.71 -14.87
C GLY A 5 19.30 1.25 -15.23
N VAL A 6 18.71 0.41 -14.39
CA VAL A 6 17.33 -0.09 -14.55
C VAL A 6 16.53 0.21 -13.29
N VAL A 7 15.33 0.74 -13.47
CA VAL A 7 14.34 0.90 -12.40
C VAL A 7 13.15 0.02 -12.73
N ALA A 8 12.86 -0.95 -11.85
CA ALA A 8 11.70 -1.81 -11.95
C ALA A 8 10.75 -1.50 -10.79
N ALA A 9 9.51 -1.11 -11.12
CA ALA A 9 8.46 -0.82 -10.14
C ALA A 9 7.11 -1.30 -10.68
N GLY A 10 6.27 -1.86 -9.81
CA GLY A 10 4.89 -2.23 -10.16
C GLY A 10 3.98 -1.02 -10.37
N ASN A 11 4.37 0.14 -9.84
CA ASN A 11 3.69 1.42 -10.02
C ASN A 11 4.74 2.55 -10.07
N PHE A 12 4.80 3.29 -11.19
CA PHE A 12 5.73 4.40 -11.40
C PHE A 12 5.18 5.76 -10.93
N SER A 13 3.98 5.79 -10.34
CA SER A 13 3.43 7.01 -9.75
C SER A 13 4.27 7.46 -8.55
N ILE A 14 4.83 8.66 -8.66
CA ILE A 14 5.58 9.30 -7.58
C ILE A 14 4.66 9.55 -6.39
N THR A 15 3.44 10.02 -6.62
CA THR A 15 2.47 10.29 -5.54
C THR A 15 2.04 9.02 -4.84
N ALA A 16 1.82 7.92 -5.56
CA ALA A 16 1.51 6.63 -4.93
C ALA A 16 2.70 6.10 -4.10
N THR A 17 3.93 6.31 -4.58
CA THR A 17 5.15 5.92 -3.86
C THR A 17 5.33 6.75 -2.58
N LEU A 18 5.14 8.06 -2.66
CA LEU A 18 5.19 8.95 -1.51
C LEU A 18 4.07 8.64 -0.50
N MET A 19 2.85 8.42 -0.98
CA MET A 19 1.72 8.02 -0.14
C MET A 19 2.04 6.75 0.65
N LYS A 20 2.52 5.68 -0.01
CA LYS A 20 2.93 4.45 0.69
C LYS A 20 4.01 4.74 1.74
N ARG A 21 5.02 5.55 1.40
CA ARG A 21 6.10 5.90 2.33
C ARG A 21 5.57 6.63 3.56
N PHE A 22 4.72 7.64 3.39
CA PHE A 22 4.18 8.42 4.51
C PHE A 22 3.18 7.62 5.35
N ALA A 23 2.30 6.84 4.73
CA ALA A 23 1.34 5.99 5.43
C ALA A 23 2.07 4.99 6.35
N LEU A 24 3.11 4.31 5.84
CA LEU A 24 3.88 3.35 6.65
C LEU A 24 4.72 4.00 7.75
N MET A 25 5.10 5.27 7.60
CA MET A 25 5.76 6.01 8.69
C MET A 25 4.76 6.38 9.79
N ALA A 26 3.57 6.85 9.41
CA ALA A 26 2.50 7.19 10.36
C ALA A 26 1.95 5.96 11.10
N ALA A 27 1.84 4.83 10.40
CA ALA A 27 1.29 3.58 10.92
C ALA A 27 2.01 3.07 12.19
N LYS A 28 3.26 3.46 12.42
CA LYS A 28 4.02 3.11 13.64
C LYS A 28 3.54 3.82 14.91
N TYR A 29 2.76 4.88 14.76
CA TYR A 29 2.34 5.76 15.85
C TYR A 29 0.84 5.75 16.08
N VAL A 30 0.07 5.05 15.23
CA VAL A 30 -1.38 4.91 15.38
C VAL A 30 -1.72 3.46 15.72
N PRO A 31 -2.67 3.23 16.64
CA PRO A 31 -3.03 1.87 17.07
C PRO A 31 -3.84 1.09 16.02
N ASP A 32 -4.66 1.80 15.25
CA ASP A 32 -5.59 1.24 14.27
C ASP A 32 -5.25 1.75 12.87
N VAL A 33 -5.28 0.86 11.87
CA VAL A 33 -5.05 1.22 10.48
C VAL A 33 -6.07 0.55 9.57
N GLU A 34 -6.74 1.36 8.76
CA GLU A 34 -7.64 0.90 7.71
C GLU A 34 -7.13 1.35 6.34
N VAL A 35 -7.06 0.42 5.39
CA VAL A 35 -6.76 0.70 3.99
C VAL A 35 -8.06 0.71 3.20
N ILE A 36 -8.44 1.86 2.66
CA ILE A 36 -9.61 2.00 1.78
C ILE A 36 -9.14 2.08 0.33
N ASP A 37 -9.57 1.13 -0.49
CA ASP A 37 -9.28 1.08 -1.92
C ASP A 37 -10.56 1.38 -2.71
N TYR A 38 -10.59 2.54 -3.35
CA TYR A 38 -11.73 3.00 -4.13
C TYR A 38 -11.34 3.11 -5.60
N ALA A 39 -12.07 2.41 -6.46
CA ALA A 39 -11.84 2.41 -7.90
C ALA A 39 -13.15 2.28 -8.66
N SER A 40 -13.10 2.45 -9.98
CA SER A 40 -14.28 2.22 -10.83
C SER A 40 -14.79 0.79 -10.69
N ALA A 41 -16.11 0.61 -10.57
CA ALA A 41 -16.79 -0.68 -10.63
C ALA A 41 -16.38 -1.63 -11.77
N ARG A 42 -15.83 -1.10 -12.87
CA ARG A 42 -15.35 -1.90 -14.02
C ARG A 42 -13.93 -2.43 -13.83
N LYS A 43 -13.25 -2.10 -12.73
CA LYS A 43 -11.89 -2.53 -12.45
C LYS A 43 -11.91 -4.00 -12.05
N PRO A 44 -11.18 -4.88 -12.76
CA PRO A 44 -11.22 -6.31 -12.52
C PRO A 44 -10.54 -6.74 -11.22
N ASP A 45 -9.59 -5.95 -10.73
CA ASP A 45 -8.84 -6.20 -9.51
C ASP A 45 -9.28 -5.29 -8.36
N ALA A 46 -9.92 -5.87 -7.36
CA ALA A 46 -10.21 -5.27 -6.07
C ALA A 46 -9.82 -6.26 -4.95
N PRO A 47 -9.09 -5.84 -3.90
CA PRO A 47 -8.33 -4.58 -3.81
C PRO A 47 -7.31 -4.44 -4.94
N SER A 48 -6.81 -3.23 -5.18
CA SER A 48 -5.77 -2.92 -6.15
C SER A 48 -4.40 -3.42 -5.66
N GLY A 49 -3.46 -3.59 -6.59
CA GLY A 49 -2.08 -3.95 -6.22
C GLY A 49 -1.44 -2.98 -5.22
N THR A 50 -1.72 -1.68 -5.35
CA THR A 50 -1.20 -0.66 -4.41
C THR A 50 -1.76 -0.86 -3.00
N ALA A 51 -3.06 -1.16 -2.87
CA ALA A 51 -3.69 -1.41 -1.58
C ALA A 51 -3.14 -2.68 -0.91
N ARG A 52 -2.91 -3.75 -1.70
CA ARG A 52 -2.26 -4.98 -1.19
C ARG A 52 -0.83 -4.71 -0.71
N GLU A 53 -0.02 -4.02 -1.50
CA GLU A 53 1.36 -3.65 -1.10
C GLU A 53 1.40 -2.79 0.17
N LEU A 54 0.43 -1.88 0.33
CA LEU A 54 0.32 -1.05 1.53
C LEU A 54 -0.03 -1.89 2.76
N ALA A 55 -0.97 -2.83 2.63
CA ALA A 55 -1.34 -3.76 3.69
C ALA A 55 -0.17 -4.64 4.15
N GLU A 56 0.57 -5.20 3.18
CA GLU A 56 1.78 -5.97 3.45
C GLU A 56 2.84 -5.10 4.15
N GLY A 57 3.03 -3.86 3.69
CA GLY A 57 3.93 -2.90 4.34
C GLY A 57 3.52 -2.59 5.78
N ALA A 58 2.22 -2.41 6.04
CA ALA A 58 1.68 -2.12 7.37
C ALA A 58 1.95 -3.28 8.35
N ASN A 59 1.76 -4.51 7.88
CA ASN A 59 2.12 -5.71 8.63
C ASN A 59 3.61 -5.72 9.01
N ARG A 60 4.49 -5.40 8.06
CA ARG A 60 5.94 -5.38 8.29
C ARG A 60 6.40 -4.31 9.28
N VAL A 61 5.66 -3.21 9.45
CA VAL A 61 6.00 -2.16 10.42
C VAL A 61 5.36 -2.36 11.80
N GLY A 62 4.74 -3.52 12.05
CA GLY A 62 4.28 -3.94 13.38
C GLY A 62 2.83 -3.59 13.71
N VAL A 63 2.06 -3.08 12.75
CA VAL A 63 0.65 -2.66 12.96
C VAL A 63 -0.26 -3.85 13.24
N VAL A 64 0.05 -5.02 12.68
CA VAL A 64 -0.78 -6.23 12.81
C VAL A 64 -0.59 -6.93 14.16
N ALA A 65 0.44 -6.57 14.94
CA ALA A 65 0.64 -7.12 16.28
C ALA A 65 -0.29 -6.51 17.35
N ALA A 66 -0.97 -5.39 17.05
CA ALA A 66 -1.80 -4.64 18.00
C ALA A 66 -3.32 -4.89 17.87
N GLY A 67 -3.76 -5.67 16.87
CA GLY A 67 -5.13 -6.20 16.80
C GLY A 67 -6.10 -5.54 15.81
N ASN A 68 -5.79 -4.40 15.19
CA ASN A 68 -6.80 -3.65 14.42
C ASN A 68 -6.30 -3.17 13.03
N PHE A 69 -6.02 -4.13 12.15
CA PHE A 69 -5.73 -3.84 10.73
C PHE A 69 -6.88 -4.34 9.84
N SER A 70 -7.43 -3.45 9.01
CA SER A 70 -8.49 -3.79 8.03
C SER A 70 -8.14 -3.28 6.64
N ILE A 71 -8.59 -3.99 5.61
CA ILE A 71 -8.59 -3.55 4.22
C ILE A 71 -10.00 -3.62 3.67
N THR A 72 -10.52 -2.48 3.25
CA THR A 72 -11.86 -2.31 2.68
C THR A 72 -11.70 -1.90 1.22
N ALA A 73 -12.23 -2.69 0.29
CA ALA A 73 -12.30 -2.31 -1.12
C ALA A 73 -13.73 -1.95 -1.50
N THR A 74 -13.92 -0.83 -2.18
CA THR A 74 -15.23 -0.33 -2.61
C THR A 74 -15.21 -0.10 -4.13
N LEU A 75 -16.27 -0.60 -4.80
CA LEU A 75 -16.48 -0.58 -6.25
C LEU A 75 -17.34 0.61 -6.69
#